data_AF-A0AAI9WZZ0-F1
#
_entry.id   AF-A0AAI9WZZ0-F1
#
_cell.length_a   1.000
_cell.length_b   1.000
_cell.length_c   1.000
_cell.angle_alpha   90.00
_cell.angle_beta   90.00
_cell.angle_gamma   90.00
#
_symmetry.space_group_name_H-M   'P 1'
#
loop_
_entity.id
_entity.type
_entity.pdbx_description
1 polymer ?
#
loop_
_entity_poly.entity_id
_entity_poly.type
_entity_poly.pdbx_seq_one_letter_code
_entity_poly.pdbx_strand_id
1 'polypeptide(L)'
;MIRFIKPTRFTHGLYRFHRSPYISFAGISGAVQLLHSAATATTISKTPSLPSPSFVKKSNFQMINQLIKSTGKPGKPLVWIDCEMTGLDVFGSDRIIEICCIITDENLNTVNNGEFYESTIYYPEEKLNQMNEWCIKNHGKSGLTQRVLDHPEQTLEKVQLELLSYIQKYITTPRKGILAGNSIHMDKFFMMKDFPKVVDFLHYRLLDVSTIMEFGSRHAPELMSLSPDKKSSHTAKSDILESIAQLKWYRDNYFKSEEQIAETVNNLKREKKNRSSGNLK
;
A
#
# COMPACT_ATOMS: atom_id res chain seq x y z
N MET A 1 2.73 -35.31 36.64
CA MET A 1 1.31 -35.33 37.06
C MET A 1 0.58 -34.32 36.18
N ILE A 2 0.01 -34.82 35.09
CA ILE A 2 -0.60 -34.04 33.99
C ILE A 2 -2.04 -33.72 34.38
N ARG A 3 -2.46 -32.45 34.32
CA ARG A 3 -3.87 -32.05 34.37
C ARG A 3 -4.28 -31.47 33.03
N PHE A 4 -4.98 -32.29 32.26
CA PHE A 4 -5.72 -31.94 31.05
C PHE A 4 -6.86 -30.98 31.40
N ILE A 5 -6.87 -29.80 30.75
CA ILE A 5 -8.03 -28.92 30.70
C ILE A 5 -8.78 -29.26 29.40
N LYS A 6 -10.06 -29.63 29.53
CA LYS A 6 -10.94 -30.01 28.42
C LYS A 6 -11.27 -28.80 27.53
N PRO A 7 -11.34 -28.96 26.19
CA PRO A 7 -11.81 -27.91 25.31
C PRO A 7 -13.34 -27.83 25.29
N THR A 8 -13.89 -26.64 25.53
CA THR A 8 -15.29 -26.29 25.33
C THR A 8 -15.60 -26.15 23.83
N ARG A 9 -16.72 -26.75 23.41
CA ARG A 9 -17.24 -26.77 22.04
C ARG A 9 -17.62 -25.36 21.59
N PHE A 10 -17.08 -24.90 20.46
CA PHE A 10 -17.65 -23.81 19.68
C PHE A 10 -18.56 -24.39 18.59
N THR A 11 -19.83 -24.03 18.64
CA THR A 11 -20.85 -24.36 17.65
C THR A 11 -20.71 -23.47 16.41
N HIS A 12 -20.96 -24.07 15.24
CA HIS A 12 -20.87 -23.43 13.93
C HIS A 12 -21.98 -22.38 13.75
N GLY A 13 -21.60 -21.11 13.56
CA GLY A 13 -22.48 -20.04 13.09
C GLY A 13 -22.21 -19.75 11.62
N LEU A 14 -23.15 -20.11 10.75
CA LEU A 14 -23.15 -19.72 9.33
C LEU A 14 -23.30 -18.19 9.21
N TYR A 15 -22.32 -17.51 8.61
CA TYR A 15 -22.50 -16.13 8.14
C TYR A 15 -23.23 -16.13 6.80
N ARG A 16 -24.52 -15.79 6.83
CA ARG A 16 -25.34 -15.46 5.65
C ARG A 16 -25.03 -14.02 5.22
N PHE A 17 -24.56 -13.84 3.99
CA PHE A 17 -24.52 -12.53 3.32
C PHE A 17 -25.94 -12.01 3.11
N HIS A 18 -26.29 -10.86 3.71
CA HIS A 18 -27.47 -10.09 3.34
C HIS A 18 -27.08 -9.06 2.29
N ARG A 19 -27.71 -9.15 1.11
CA ARG A 19 -27.74 -8.11 0.08
C ARG A 19 -28.76 -7.05 0.52
N SER A 20 -28.35 -5.77 0.53
CA SER A 20 -29.28 -4.65 0.63
C SER A 20 -29.61 -4.12 -0.79
N PRO A 21 -30.87 -3.73 -1.08
CA PRO A 21 -31.32 -3.42 -2.43
C PRO A 21 -31.12 -1.96 -2.83
N TYR A 22 -31.03 -1.76 -4.14
CA TYR A 22 -31.01 -0.49 -4.85
C TYR A 22 -32.25 0.37 -4.56
N ILE A 23 -32.04 1.67 -4.33
CA ILE A 23 -33.09 2.69 -4.39
C ILE A 23 -32.96 3.42 -5.74
N SER A 24 -34.03 3.34 -6.51
CA SER A 24 -34.32 4.08 -7.74
C SER A 24 -34.77 5.50 -7.41
N PHE A 25 -34.34 6.49 -8.18
CA PHE A 25 -35.08 7.73 -8.35
C PHE A 25 -35.17 8.08 -9.84
N ALA A 26 -36.41 8.15 -10.30
CA ALA A 26 -36.79 8.62 -11.62
C ALA A 26 -37.44 10.00 -11.51
N GLY A 27 -37.19 10.84 -12.52
CA GLY A 27 -38.16 11.80 -13.03
C GLY A 27 -37.92 13.26 -12.70
N ILE A 28 -37.45 14.03 -13.69
CA ILE A 28 -38.10 15.28 -14.13
C ILE A 28 -38.01 15.32 -15.66
N SER A 29 -39.17 15.47 -16.30
CA SER A 29 -39.38 15.70 -17.74
C SER A 29 -39.76 17.16 -17.96
N GLY A 30 -39.33 17.76 -19.07
CA GLY A 30 -39.76 19.09 -19.50
C GLY A 30 -39.10 19.51 -20.81
N ALA A 31 -39.85 19.41 -21.90
CA ALA A 31 -39.44 19.62 -23.29
C ALA A 31 -39.39 21.10 -23.71
N VAL A 32 -38.54 21.45 -24.69
CA VAL A 32 -38.79 22.52 -25.68
C VAL A 32 -38.19 22.12 -27.03
N GLN A 33 -38.92 22.49 -28.09
CA GLN A 33 -38.98 21.95 -29.44
C GLN A 33 -38.14 22.75 -30.47
N LEU A 34 -37.62 22.02 -31.47
CA LEU A 34 -37.39 22.33 -32.90
C LEU A 34 -37.10 23.78 -33.37
N LEU A 35 -36.03 23.93 -34.17
CA LEU A 35 -36.05 24.67 -35.45
C LEU A 35 -35.03 24.07 -36.44
N HIS A 36 -35.48 23.92 -37.70
CA HIS A 36 -34.76 23.41 -38.87
C HIS A 36 -33.87 24.48 -39.53
N SER A 37 -32.70 24.10 -40.06
CA SER A 37 -32.39 24.24 -41.49
C SER A 37 -31.05 23.64 -41.89
N ALA A 38 -31.02 23.19 -43.13
CA ALA A 38 -30.02 22.38 -43.82
C ALA A 38 -28.70 23.11 -44.09
N ALA A 39 -27.62 22.32 -44.27
CA ALA A 39 -26.84 22.35 -45.51
C ALA A 39 -25.77 21.25 -45.56
N THR A 40 -25.86 20.46 -46.65
CA THR A 40 -24.79 19.86 -47.47
C THR A 40 -23.91 18.73 -46.93
N ALA A 41 -24.09 17.59 -47.61
CA ALA A 41 -23.27 16.41 -47.60
C ALA A 41 -21.85 16.63 -48.14
N THR A 42 -20.88 15.89 -47.61
CA THR A 42 -19.77 15.36 -48.40
C THR A 42 -19.37 14.00 -47.86
N THR A 43 -19.63 12.99 -48.67
CA THR A 43 -19.27 11.58 -48.49
C THR A 43 -17.75 11.40 -48.65
N ILE A 44 -17.06 10.90 -47.61
CA ILE A 44 -15.78 10.20 -47.82
C ILE A 44 -15.81 8.90 -47.02
N SER A 45 -15.99 7.81 -47.75
CA SER A 45 -15.75 6.45 -47.34
C SER A 45 -14.24 6.20 -47.20
N LYS A 46 -13.83 5.66 -46.05
CA LYS A 46 -12.64 4.79 -45.89
C LYS A 46 -12.59 4.25 -44.45
N THR A 47 -12.98 3.00 -44.28
CA THR A 47 -12.67 2.18 -43.11
C THR A 47 -11.16 1.86 -43.11
N PRO A 48 -10.41 2.07 -42.01
CA PRO A 48 -9.06 1.54 -41.91
C PRO A 48 -9.15 0.07 -41.49
N SER A 49 -8.63 -0.82 -42.33
CA SER A 49 -8.44 -2.24 -42.03
C SER A 49 -7.40 -2.42 -40.90
N LEU A 50 -7.72 -3.26 -39.91
CA LEU A 50 -6.78 -3.74 -38.89
C LEU A 50 -5.63 -4.54 -39.54
N PRO A 51 -4.35 -4.28 -39.20
CA PRO A 51 -3.25 -5.11 -39.67
C PRO A 51 -3.23 -6.45 -38.92
N SER A 52 -2.81 -7.50 -39.63
CA SER A 52 -2.73 -8.89 -39.17
C SER A 52 -1.63 -9.12 -38.12
N PRO A 53 -1.77 -10.15 -37.26
CA PRO A 53 -0.90 -10.34 -36.10
C PRO A 53 0.36 -11.09 -36.49
N SER A 54 1.40 -10.36 -36.91
CA SER A 54 2.76 -10.91 -36.88
C SER A 54 3.76 -9.82 -36.49
N PHE A 55 4.65 -10.17 -35.56
CA PHE A 55 5.76 -9.38 -35.02
C PHE A 55 5.44 -8.26 -34.02
N VAL A 56 5.10 -8.64 -32.78
CA VAL A 56 5.26 -7.76 -31.62
C VAL A 56 6.74 -7.73 -31.22
N LYS A 57 7.48 -6.68 -31.61
CA LYS A 57 8.86 -6.43 -31.16
C LYS A 57 8.87 -5.90 -29.71
N LYS A 58 9.93 -6.22 -28.95
CA LYS A 58 10.23 -5.77 -27.57
C LYS A 58 9.97 -4.27 -27.30
N SER A 59 10.00 -3.42 -28.33
CA SER A 59 9.76 -1.97 -28.26
C SER A 59 8.39 -1.59 -27.66
N ASN A 60 7.35 -2.40 -27.89
CA ASN A 60 6.01 -2.07 -27.42
C ASN A 60 5.86 -2.23 -25.90
N PHE A 61 6.68 -3.07 -25.25
CA PHE A 61 6.59 -3.27 -23.80
C PHE A 61 7.17 -2.07 -23.03
N GLN A 62 8.27 -1.49 -23.51
CA GLN A 62 8.82 -0.25 -22.95
C GLN A 62 7.86 0.92 -23.17
N MET A 63 7.24 1.00 -24.36
CA MET A 63 6.27 2.06 -24.67
C MET A 63 4.98 1.92 -23.86
N ILE A 64 4.48 0.70 -23.64
CA ILE A 64 3.34 0.44 -22.73
C ILE A 64 3.71 0.77 -21.29
N ASN A 65 4.92 0.45 -20.82
CA ASN A 65 5.38 0.86 -19.49
C ASN A 65 5.52 2.40 -19.38
N GLN A 66 5.90 3.08 -20.46
CA GLN A 66 5.92 4.55 -20.54
C GLN A 66 4.50 5.15 -20.57
N LEU A 67 3.54 4.49 -21.21
CA LEU A 67 2.12 4.90 -21.22
C LEU A 67 1.41 4.56 -19.90
N ILE A 68 1.80 3.50 -19.20
CA ILE A 68 1.36 3.21 -17.83
C ILE A 68 1.94 4.27 -16.88
N LYS A 69 3.23 4.63 -17.04
CA LYS A 69 3.85 5.79 -16.37
C LYS A 69 3.05 7.08 -16.62
N SER A 70 2.41 7.26 -17.78
CA SER A 70 1.65 8.48 -18.10
C SER A 70 0.23 8.53 -17.52
N THR A 71 -0.28 7.46 -16.91
CA THR A 71 -1.58 7.51 -16.21
C THR A 71 -1.48 8.03 -14.77
N GLY A 72 -0.25 8.22 -14.25
CA GLY A 72 0.03 8.65 -12.88
C GLY A 72 -0.38 7.66 -11.78
N LYS A 73 -1.06 6.55 -12.12
CA LYS A 73 -1.60 5.57 -11.17
C LYS A 73 -0.85 4.23 -11.24
N PRO A 74 -0.36 3.71 -10.11
CA PRO A 74 0.45 2.49 -10.09
C PRO A 74 -0.37 1.20 -10.39
N GLY A 75 0.30 0.25 -11.05
CA GLY A 75 -0.24 -1.07 -11.40
C GLY A 75 -0.47 -1.92 -10.16
N LYS A 76 0.56 -2.14 -9.35
CA LYS A 76 0.47 -2.79 -8.03
C LYS A 76 0.98 -1.85 -6.93
N PRO A 77 0.13 -0.94 -6.43
CA PRO A 77 0.54 0.06 -5.46
C PRO A 77 1.00 -0.54 -4.14
N LEU A 78 2.08 0.02 -3.61
CA LEU A 78 2.47 -0.10 -2.22
C LEU A 78 2.20 1.23 -1.51
N VAL A 79 1.59 1.15 -0.34
CA VAL A 79 1.28 2.29 0.52
C VAL A 79 2.23 2.19 1.71
N TRP A 80 3.32 2.94 1.64
CA TRP A 80 4.35 2.95 2.67
C TRP A 80 3.94 3.89 3.78
N ILE A 81 3.88 3.38 5.00
CA ILE A 81 3.49 4.16 6.18
C ILE A 81 4.53 3.94 7.27
N ASP A 82 4.73 4.99 8.06
CA ASP A 82 5.46 4.97 9.32
C ASP A 82 4.72 5.89 10.29
N CYS A 83 4.50 5.39 11.51
CA CYS A 83 3.81 6.11 12.57
C CYS A 83 4.74 6.35 13.76
N GLU A 84 4.61 7.51 14.38
CA GLU A 84 5.10 7.73 15.73
C GLU A 84 3.94 7.61 16.71
N MET A 85 4.17 6.96 17.85
CA MET A 85 3.14 6.68 18.86
C MET A 85 3.54 7.23 20.22
N THR A 86 2.55 7.40 21.10
CA THR A 86 2.77 7.72 22.53
C THR A 86 3.40 6.56 23.32
N GLY A 87 3.43 5.36 22.74
CA GLY A 87 3.92 4.13 23.32
C GLY A 87 3.54 2.92 22.45
N LEU A 88 3.65 1.70 22.98
CA LEU A 88 3.42 0.45 22.24
C LEU A 88 2.20 -0.35 22.73
N ASP A 89 1.40 0.19 23.65
CA ASP A 89 0.18 -0.47 24.11
C ASP A 89 -1.01 -0.18 23.20
N VAL A 90 -1.12 -0.97 22.13
CA VAL A 90 -2.23 -0.92 21.16
C VAL A 90 -3.59 -1.04 21.86
N PHE A 91 -3.70 -1.86 22.90
CA PHE A 91 -4.97 -2.16 23.56
C PHE A 91 -5.35 -1.13 24.62
N GLY A 92 -4.38 -0.36 25.12
CA GLY A 92 -4.58 0.67 26.12
C GLY A 92 -4.73 2.09 25.58
N SER A 93 -4.11 3.04 26.28
CA SER A 93 -4.24 4.48 26.04
C SER A 93 -3.35 5.01 24.93
N ASP A 94 -2.39 4.22 24.43
CA ASP A 94 -1.48 4.71 23.40
C ASP A 94 -2.19 5.01 22.08
N ARG A 95 -1.67 6.02 21.36
CA ARG A 95 -2.21 6.54 20.09
C ARG A 95 -1.09 6.93 19.13
N ILE A 96 -1.44 7.00 17.84
CA ILE A 96 -0.61 7.62 16.80
C ILE A 96 -0.57 9.14 17.01
N ILE A 97 0.63 9.74 17.01
CA ILE A 97 0.86 11.19 17.15
C ILE A 97 1.50 11.82 15.92
N GLU A 98 2.12 11.03 15.05
CA GLU A 98 2.54 11.42 13.70
C GLU A 98 2.33 10.26 12.74
N ILE A 99 2.00 10.59 11.49
CA ILE A 99 1.94 9.61 10.41
C ILE A 99 2.51 10.20 9.12
N CYS A 100 3.36 9.42 8.45
CA CYS A 100 3.82 9.70 7.09
C CYS A 100 3.34 8.62 6.13
N CYS A 101 3.09 9.00 4.86
CA CYS A 101 2.66 8.10 3.81
C CYS A 101 3.33 8.42 2.47
N ILE A 102 3.97 7.42 1.86
CA ILE A 102 4.53 7.48 0.50
C ILE A 102 3.92 6.36 -0.34
N ILE A 103 3.59 6.65 -1.60
CA ILE A 103 3.05 5.64 -2.52
C ILE A 103 4.10 5.30 -3.57
N THR A 104 4.31 4.01 -3.80
CA THR A 104 5.17 3.53 -4.90
C THR A 104 4.43 2.63 -5.87
N ASP A 105 4.98 2.53 -7.08
CA ASP A 105 4.66 1.46 -8.01
C ASP A 105 5.29 0.11 -7.58
N GLU A 106 5.04 -0.93 -8.38
CA GLU A 106 5.62 -2.28 -8.20
C GLU A 106 7.15 -2.33 -8.25
N ASN A 107 7.80 -1.30 -8.82
CA ASN A 107 9.24 -1.23 -9.01
C ASN A 107 9.92 -0.40 -7.91
N LEU A 108 9.14 0.02 -6.89
CA LEU A 108 9.60 0.83 -5.76
C LEU A 108 9.96 2.27 -6.18
N ASN A 109 9.35 2.78 -7.26
CA ASN A 109 9.45 4.17 -7.65
C ASN A 109 8.30 4.95 -7.01
N THR A 110 8.61 6.09 -6.39
CA THR A 110 7.62 6.98 -5.81
C THR A 110 6.75 7.60 -6.90
N VAL A 111 5.44 7.70 -6.65
CA VAL A 111 4.51 8.39 -7.55
C VAL A 111 4.75 9.90 -7.54
N ASN A 112 4.30 10.59 -8.60
CA ASN A 112 4.31 12.05 -8.75
C ASN A 112 5.58 12.76 -8.21
N ASN A 113 6.76 12.33 -8.67
CA ASN A 113 8.05 12.92 -8.28
C ASN A 113 8.34 12.95 -6.77
N GLY A 114 7.82 11.96 -6.03
CA GLY A 114 8.09 11.86 -4.59
C GLY A 114 7.13 12.65 -3.73
N GLU A 115 5.91 12.95 -4.22
CA GLU A 115 4.83 13.43 -3.36
C GLU A 115 4.60 12.45 -2.20
N PHE A 116 4.35 13.00 -1.03
CA PHE A 116 4.10 12.29 0.21
C PHE A 116 3.06 13.06 1.03
N TYR A 117 2.43 12.36 1.96
CA TYR A 117 1.57 12.96 2.98
C TYR A 117 2.22 12.79 4.34
N GLU A 118 2.18 13.82 5.18
CA GLU A 118 2.72 13.80 6.53
C GLU A 118 1.88 14.73 7.41
N SER A 119 1.50 14.26 8.61
CA SER A 119 0.77 15.08 9.57
C SER A 119 1.00 14.59 10.99
N THR A 120 1.01 15.53 11.94
CA THR A 120 0.82 15.24 13.36
C THR A 120 -0.67 15.05 13.67
N ILE A 121 -0.96 14.41 14.81
CA ILE A 121 -2.31 14.27 15.36
C ILE A 121 -2.31 14.97 16.72
N TYR A 122 -3.15 15.99 16.87
CA TYR A 122 -3.27 16.76 18.10
C TYR A 122 -3.77 15.91 19.27
N TYR A 123 -3.08 16.05 20.39
CA TYR A 123 -3.54 15.67 21.72
C TYR A 123 -3.18 16.75 22.73
N PRO A 124 -4.01 16.94 23.77
CA PRO A 124 -3.71 17.93 24.80
C PRO A 124 -2.45 17.52 25.59
N GLU A 125 -1.76 18.51 26.15
CA GLU A 125 -0.48 18.34 26.83
C GLU A 125 -0.56 17.31 27.96
N GLU A 126 -1.66 17.28 28.71
CA GLU A 126 -1.86 16.34 29.82
C GLU A 126 -1.82 14.88 29.37
N LYS A 127 -2.20 14.61 28.11
CA LYS A 127 -2.12 13.27 27.52
C LYS A 127 -0.72 12.95 27.03
N LEU A 128 -0.03 13.92 26.42
CA LEU A 128 1.36 13.73 25.97
C LEU A 128 2.30 13.50 27.17
N ASN A 129 2.02 14.14 28.30
CA ASN A 129 2.78 13.96 29.55
C ASN A 129 2.57 12.57 30.20
N GLN A 130 1.62 11.76 29.71
CA GLN A 130 1.40 10.37 30.18
C GLN A 130 2.16 9.33 29.35
N MET A 131 2.92 9.77 28.35
CA MET A 131 3.83 8.90 27.60
C MET A 131 4.88 8.27 28.53
N ASN A 132 5.43 7.12 28.14
CA ASN A 132 6.57 6.56 28.86
C ASN A 132 7.82 7.47 28.73
N GLU A 133 8.79 7.31 29.62
CA GLU A 133 10.01 8.14 29.68
C GLU A 133 10.78 8.15 28.35
N TRP A 134 10.80 7.01 27.64
CA TRP A 134 11.49 6.90 26.36
C TRP A 134 10.80 7.77 25.30
N CYS A 135 9.47 7.71 25.20
CA CYS A 135 8.69 8.53 24.27
C CYS A 135 8.81 10.02 24.60
N ILE A 136 8.67 10.42 25.87
CA ILE A 136 8.84 11.83 26.28
C ILE A 136 10.21 12.36 25.84
N LYS A 137 11.28 11.61 26.12
CA LYS A 137 12.64 12.03 25.80
C LYS A 137 12.87 12.13 24.29
N ASN A 138 12.47 11.12 23.53
CA ASN A 138 12.76 11.07 22.09
C ASN A 138 11.88 12.06 21.31
N HIS A 139 10.59 12.13 21.61
CA HIS A 139 9.66 13.05 20.95
C HIS A 139 9.91 14.51 21.34
N GLY A 140 10.37 14.76 22.57
CA GLY A 140 10.87 16.07 22.97
C GLY A 140 12.13 16.47 22.21
N LYS A 141 13.12 15.57 22.10
CA LYS A 141 14.38 15.82 21.39
C LYS A 141 14.17 16.04 19.89
N SER A 142 13.26 15.31 19.25
CA SER A 142 12.93 15.51 17.83
C SER A 142 12.07 16.74 17.56
N GLY A 143 11.50 17.35 18.61
CA GLY A 143 10.54 18.44 18.50
C GLY A 143 9.13 17.98 18.10
N LEU A 144 8.89 16.66 17.99
CA LEU A 144 7.57 16.12 17.65
C LEU A 144 6.50 16.52 18.68
N THR A 145 6.81 16.47 19.97
CA THR A 145 5.84 16.87 21.02
C THR A 145 5.36 18.31 20.80
N GLN A 146 6.28 19.24 20.49
CA GLN A 146 5.91 20.62 20.21
C GLN A 146 5.10 20.75 18.92
N ARG A 147 5.50 20.05 17.84
CA ARG A 147 4.73 20.03 16.57
C ARG A 147 3.31 19.50 16.75
N VAL A 148 3.08 18.56 17.66
CA VAL A 148 1.74 18.07 17.99
C VAL A 148 0.92 19.20 18.63
N LEU A 149 1.49 19.91 19.61
CA LEU A 149 0.81 20.99 20.33
C LEU A 149 0.53 22.23 19.47
N ASP A 150 1.41 22.53 18.52
CA ASP A 150 1.32 23.70 17.64
C ASP A 150 0.17 23.60 16.60
N HIS A 151 -0.42 22.41 16.41
CA HIS A 151 -1.44 22.14 15.38
C HIS A 151 -2.75 21.59 15.99
N PRO A 152 -3.45 22.34 16.86
CA PRO A 152 -4.68 21.88 17.53
C PRO A 152 -5.83 21.56 16.56
N GLU A 153 -5.78 22.07 15.34
CA GLU A 153 -6.74 21.78 14.29
C GLU A 153 -6.57 20.38 13.67
N GLN A 154 -5.42 19.72 13.88
CA GLN A 154 -5.13 18.39 13.33
C GLN A 154 -5.73 17.27 14.18
N THR A 155 -7.06 17.19 14.18
CA THR A 155 -7.79 16.14 14.90
C THR A 155 -7.61 14.77 14.23
N LEU A 156 -7.77 13.70 15.01
CA LEU A 156 -7.67 12.32 14.50
C LEU A 156 -8.58 12.06 13.29
N GLU A 157 -9.82 12.57 13.33
CA GLU A 157 -10.77 12.41 12.22
C GLU A 157 -10.31 13.15 10.96
N LYS A 158 -9.82 14.38 11.11
CA LYS A 158 -9.32 15.19 10.00
C LYS A 158 -8.14 14.48 9.32
N VAL A 159 -7.13 14.09 10.10
CA VAL A 159 -5.93 13.41 9.60
C VAL A 159 -6.29 12.09 8.89
N GLN A 160 -7.25 11.33 9.43
CA GLN A 160 -7.74 10.12 8.76
C GLN A 160 -8.31 10.41 7.36
N LEU A 161 -9.15 11.44 7.24
CA LEU A 161 -9.80 11.81 5.98
C LEU A 161 -8.80 12.36 4.97
N GLU A 162 -7.85 13.16 5.42
CA GLU A 162 -6.77 13.70 4.59
C GLU A 162 -5.86 12.58 4.06
N LEU A 163 -5.43 11.66 4.93
CA LEU A 163 -4.65 10.48 4.54
C LEU A 163 -5.41 9.59 3.55
N LEU A 164 -6.69 9.29 3.83
CA LEU A 164 -7.52 8.49 2.93
C LEU A 164 -7.66 9.17 1.56
N SER A 165 -7.90 10.49 1.55
CA SER A 165 -8.02 11.28 0.33
C SER A 165 -6.73 11.26 -0.47
N TYR A 166 -5.58 11.44 0.20
CA TYR A 166 -4.27 11.32 -0.42
C TYR A 166 -4.06 9.96 -1.08
N ILE A 167 -4.36 8.86 -0.39
CA ILE A 167 -4.26 7.50 -0.94
C ILE A 167 -5.18 7.32 -2.15
N GLN A 168 -6.41 7.82 -2.08
CA GLN A 168 -7.42 7.67 -3.13
C GLN A 168 -7.10 8.45 -4.41
N LYS A 169 -6.26 9.50 -4.36
CA LYS A 169 -5.74 10.18 -5.56
C LYS A 169 -5.02 9.17 -6.48
N TYR A 170 -4.28 8.24 -5.89
CA TYR A 170 -3.41 7.29 -6.60
C TYR A 170 -4.01 5.89 -6.76
N ILE A 171 -4.82 5.47 -5.78
CA ILE A 171 -5.41 4.14 -5.72
C ILE A 171 -6.92 4.30 -5.75
N THR A 172 -7.55 4.09 -6.90
CA THR A 172 -9.01 4.28 -7.04
C THR A 172 -9.83 3.02 -6.76
N THR A 173 -9.19 1.86 -6.71
CA THR A 173 -9.87 0.58 -6.45
C THR A 173 -9.63 0.15 -5.01
N PRO A 174 -10.68 0.01 -4.18
CA PRO A 174 -10.55 -0.54 -2.84
C PRO A 174 -9.84 -1.90 -2.86
N ARG A 175 -9.13 -2.21 -1.78
CA ARG A 175 -8.39 -3.46 -1.57
C ARG A 175 -7.26 -3.70 -2.59
N LYS A 176 -6.82 -2.67 -3.33
CA LYS A 176 -5.71 -2.81 -4.29
C LYS A 176 -4.34 -2.49 -3.67
N GLY A 177 -4.25 -1.42 -2.87
CA GLY A 177 -3.01 -1.00 -2.21
C GLY A 177 -2.62 -1.95 -1.09
N ILE A 178 -1.35 -2.35 -1.03
CA ILE A 178 -0.79 -3.15 0.07
C ILE A 178 -0.01 -2.21 0.99
N LEU A 179 -0.29 -2.29 2.29
CA LEU A 179 0.46 -1.55 3.30
C LEU A 179 1.89 -2.10 3.41
N ALA A 180 2.88 -1.21 3.42
CA ALA A 180 4.30 -1.54 3.35
C ALA A 180 5.11 -0.72 4.36
N GLY A 181 6.23 -1.28 4.83
CA GLY A 181 7.13 -0.61 5.78
C GLY A 181 8.00 -1.63 6.53
N ASN A 182 8.90 -1.13 7.39
CA ASN A 182 9.59 -1.98 8.36
C ASN A 182 8.68 -2.20 9.57
N SER A 183 8.49 -3.46 9.98
CA SER A 183 7.69 -3.79 11.17
C SER A 183 6.26 -3.24 11.11
N ILE A 184 5.76 -3.05 9.88
CA ILE A 184 4.51 -2.36 9.53
C ILE A 184 3.25 -2.99 10.16
N HIS A 185 3.36 -4.20 10.67
CA HIS A 185 2.30 -4.84 11.44
C HIS A 185 1.96 -4.05 12.72
N MET A 186 2.96 -3.42 13.36
CA MET A 186 2.75 -2.59 14.56
C MET A 186 1.96 -1.33 14.21
N ASP A 187 2.37 -0.60 13.17
CA ASP A 187 1.63 0.57 12.67
C ASP A 187 0.20 0.17 12.30
N LYS A 188 0.03 -0.94 11.59
CA LYS A 188 -1.30 -1.43 11.20
C LYS A 188 -2.20 -1.66 12.41
N PHE A 189 -1.67 -2.18 13.52
CA PHE A 189 -2.48 -2.40 14.72
C PHE A 189 -3.00 -1.09 15.30
N PHE A 190 -2.16 -0.05 15.36
CA PHE A 190 -2.61 1.29 15.75
C PHE A 190 -3.59 1.88 14.71
N MET A 191 -3.30 1.75 13.41
CA MET A 191 -4.19 2.24 12.34
C MET A 191 -5.55 1.54 12.35
N MET A 192 -5.66 0.28 12.77
CA MET A 192 -6.95 -0.40 12.90
C MET A 192 -7.85 0.25 13.96
N LYS A 193 -7.24 0.84 14.98
CA LYS A 193 -7.91 1.55 16.07
C LYS A 193 -8.17 3.01 15.71
N ASP A 194 -7.16 3.69 15.18
CA ASP A 194 -7.13 5.15 15.02
C ASP A 194 -7.57 5.59 13.60
N PHE A 195 -7.27 4.78 12.56
CA PHE A 195 -7.56 5.06 11.14
C PHE A 195 -8.32 3.92 10.41
N PRO A 196 -9.44 3.40 10.96
CA PRO A 196 -10.14 2.24 10.41
C PRO A 196 -10.59 2.42 8.94
N LYS A 197 -10.99 3.64 8.52
CA LYS A 197 -11.42 3.90 7.13
C LYS A 197 -10.27 3.70 6.14
N VAL A 198 -9.04 4.03 6.54
CA VAL A 198 -7.84 3.81 5.72
C VAL A 198 -7.54 2.32 5.63
N VAL A 199 -7.54 1.61 6.76
CA VAL A 199 -7.28 0.16 6.79
C VAL A 199 -8.31 -0.63 5.99
N ASP A 200 -9.59 -0.26 6.06
CA ASP A 200 -10.65 -0.90 5.29
C ASP A 200 -10.47 -0.72 3.78
N PHE A 201 -9.99 0.45 3.36
CA PHE A 201 -9.71 0.74 1.96
C PHE A 201 -8.52 -0.05 1.41
N LEU A 202 -7.50 -0.34 2.23
CA LEU A 202 -6.30 -1.08 1.82
C LEU A 202 -6.53 -2.60 1.79
N HIS A 203 -5.66 -3.34 1.10
CA HIS A 203 -5.68 -4.80 1.10
C HIS A 203 -5.28 -5.34 2.49
N TYR A 204 -5.79 -6.52 2.88
CA TYR A 204 -5.49 -7.11 4.20
C TYR A 204 -4.02 -7.56 4.39
N ARG A 205 -3.27 -7.66 3.29
CA ARG A 205 -1.89 -8.19 3.27
C ARG A 205 -0.93 -7.07 3.61
N LEU A 206 0.24 -7.46 4.09
CA LEU A 206 1.34 -6.58 4.40
C LEU A 206 2.55 -6.93 3.53
N LEU A 207 3.31 -5.91 3.16
CA LEU A 207 4.68 -6.04 2.70
C LEU A 207 5.60 -5.56 3.84
N ASP A 208 5.96 -6.46 4.73
CA ASP A 208 6.82 -6.15 5.87
C ASP A 208 8.29 -6.40 5.52
N VAL A 209 9.06 -5.33 5.37
CA VAL A 209 10.48 -5.40 5.00
C VAL A 209 11.30 -6.10 6.08
N SER A 210 10.90 -5.97 7.35
CA SER A 210 11.58 -6.62 8.48
C SER A 210 11.45 -8.14 8.42
N THR A 211 10.43 -8.69 7.76
CA THR A 211 10.34 -10.15 7.52
C THR A 211 11.50 -10.65 6.67
N ILE A 212 11.90 -9.89 5.64
CA ILE A 212 13.02 -10.24 4.77
C ILE A 212 14.34 -10.09 5.52
N MET A 213 14.47 -9.03 6.33
CA MET A 213 15.62 -8.81 7.22
C MET A 213 15.84 -9.99 8.17
N GLU A 214 14.80 -10.40 8.90
CA GLU A 214 14.87 -11.50 9.86
C GLU A 214 15.15 -12.85 9.19
N PHE A 215 14.51 -13.14 8.06
CA PHE A 215 14.80 -14.38 7.34
C PHE A 215 16.22 -14.38 6.75
N GLY A 216 16.60 -13.28 6.09
CA GLY A 216 17.90 -13.11 5.47
C GLY A 216 19.04 -13.22 6.47
N SER A 217 18.95 -12.57 7.63
CA SER A 217 20.01 -12.63 8.65
C SER A 217 20.31 -14.04 9.13
N ARG A 218 19.34 -14.97 9.03
CA ARG A 218 19.52 -16.40 9.36
C ARG A 218 19.95 -17.23 8.16
N HIS A 219 19.44 -16.90 6.97
CA HIS A 219 19.69 -17.68 5.76
C HIS A 219 21.01 -17.32 5.06
N ALA A 220 21.42 -16.05 5.09
CA ALA A 220 22.63 -15.52 4.47
C ALA A 220 23.26 -14.41 5.34
N PRO A 221 23.73 -14.72 6.56
CA PRO A 221 24.20 -13.73 7.53
C PRO A 221 25.33 -12.84 7.00
N GLU A 222 26.32 -13.41 6.30
CA GLU A 222 27.46 -12.67 5.75
C GLU A 222 27.07 -11.65 4.69
N LEU A 223 26.06 -11.97 3.86
CA LEU A 223 25.56 -11.03 2.87
C LEU A 223 24.75 -9.94 3.55
N MET A 224 23.87 -10.31 4.48
CA MET A 224 22.95 -9.38 5.12
C MET A 224 23.65 -8.39 6.04
N SER A 225 24.81 -8.73 6.61
CA SER A 225 25.65 -7.80 7.36
C SER A 225 26.28 -6.70 6.50
N LEU A 226 26.23 -6.83 5.16
CA LEU A 226 26.66 -5.80 4.20
C LEU A 226 25.51 -4.89 3.76
N SER A 227 24.29 -5.12 4.24
CA SER A 227 23.19 -4.17 4.01
C SER A 227 23.55 -2.83 4.65
N PRO A 228 23.36 -1.69 3.96
CA PRO A 228 23.66 -0.38 4.52
C PRO A 228 22.94 -0.14 5.85
N ASP A 229 23.65 0.45 6.80
CA ASP A 229 23.05 0.91 8.05
C ASP A 229 22.05 2.04 7.78
N LYS A 230 21.00 2.09 8.61
CA LYS A 230 20.07 3.21 8.65
C LYS A 230 20.79 4.47 9.14
N LYS A 231 20.57 5.61 8.48
CA LYS A 231 21.16 6.89 8.88
C LYS A 231 20.44 7.50 10.09
N SER A 232 19.25 7.00 10.42
CA SER A 232 18.52 7.30 11.66
C SER A 232 18.28 8.81 11.86
N SER A 233 17.74 9.48 10.85
CA SER A 233 17.31 10.89 10.98
C SER A 233 16.04 11.07 11.82
N HIS A 234 15.41 9.98 12.27
CA HIS A 234 14.26 9.95 13.20
C HIS A 234 13.08 10.84 12.75
N THR A 235 12.77 10.81 11.45
CA THR A 235 11.54 11.40 10.92
C THR A 235 10.77 10.32 10.20
N ALA A 236 9.44 10.30 10.34
CA ALA A 236 8.62 9.26 9.71
C ALA A 236 8.86 9.17 8.19
N LYS A 237 9.04 10.32 7.51
CA LYS A 237 9.41 10.34 6.09
C LYS A 237 10.77 9.69 5.80
N SER A 238 11.81 10.00 6.56
CA SER A 238 13.13 9.41 6.33
C SER A 238 13.11 7.91 6.50
N ASP A 239 12.36 7.45 7.50
CA ASP A 239 12.32 6.05 7.89
C ASP A 239 11.58 5.20 6.84
N ILE A 240 10.55 5.78 6.20
CA ILE A 240 9.94 5.20 4.98
C ILE A 240 10.94 5.13 3.83
N LEU A 241 11.66 6.22 3.52
CA LEU A 241 12.60 6.24 2.40
C LEU A 241 13.75 5.24 2.61
N GLU A 242 14.22 5.09 3.84
CA GLU A 242 15.18 4.05 4.22
C GLU A 242 14.59 2.64 4.08
N SER A 243 13.33 2.43 4.47
CA SER A 243 12.63 1.15 4.26
C SER A 243 12.52 0.78 2.77
N ILE A 244 12.21 1.75 1.91
CA ILE A 244 12.17 1.57 0.45
C ILE A 244 13.57 1.23 -0.08
N ALA A 245 14.59 1.96 0.36
CA ALA A 245 15.98 1.72 -0.06
C ALA A 245 16.47 0.34 0.39
N GLN A 246 16.14 -0.08 1.60
CA GLN A 246 16.46 -1.40 2.14
C GLN A 246 15.80 -2.50 1.31
N LEU A 247 14.51 -2.37 0.96
CA LEU A 247 13.85 -3.36 0.10
C LEU A 247 14.44 -3.42 -1.31
N LYS A 248 14.85 -2.27 -1.88
CA LYS A 248 15.61 -2.24 -3.14
C LYS A 248 16.92 -2.99 -3.00
N TRP A 249 17.66 -2.77 -1.92
CA TRP A 249 18.91 -3.47 -1.66
C TRP A 249 18.69 -5.00 -1.55
N TYR A 250 17.64 -5.47 -0.87
CA TYR A 250 17.30 -6.89 -0.83
C TYR A 250 16.96 -7.45 -2.22
N ARG A 251 16.17 -6.71 -3.02
CA ARG A 251 15.84 -7.10 -4.40
C ARG A 251 17.11 -7.29 -5.25
N ASP A 252 18.07 -6.40 -5.10
CA ASP A 252 19.22 -6.34 -5.98
C ASP A 252 20.36 -7.27 -5.53
N ASN A 253 20.45 -7.62 -4.23
CA ASN A 253 21.57 -8.39 -3.67
C ASN A 253 21.18 -9.74 -3.06
N TYR A 254 20.00 -9.84 -2.42
CA TYR A 254 19.59 -11.04 -1.69
C TYR A 254 18.67 -11.96 -2.51
N PHE A 255 17.79 -11.39 -3.31
CA PHE A 255 16.92 -12.15 -4.20
C PHE A 255 17.60 -12.46 -5.54
N LYS A 256 17.05 -13.43 -6.26
CA LYS A 256 17.51 -13.80 -7.60
C LYS A 256 17.44 -12.61 -8.54
N SER A 257 18.46 -12.44 -9.38
CA SER A 257 18.46 -11.47 -10.47
C SER A 257 17.37 -11.79 -11.50
N GLU A 258 17.02 -10.83 -12.36
CA GLU A 258 16.02 -11.04 -13.41
C GLU A 258 16.40 -12.20 -14.35
N GLU A 259 17.69 -12.37 -14.66
CA GLU A 259 18.21 -13.47 -15.46
C GLU A 259 18.02 -14.82 -14.76
N GLN A 260 18.39 -14.90 -13.48
CA GLN A 260 18.22 -16.11 -12.66
C GLN A 260 16.73 -16.46 -12.49
N ILE A 261 15.85 -15.46 -12.37
CA ILE A 261 14.39 -15.66 -12.33
C ILE A 261 13.91 -16.21 -13.67
N ALA A 262 14.32 -15.62 -14.79
CA ALA A 262 13.90 -16.06 -16.13
C ALA A 262 14.32 -17.51 -16.41
N GLU A 263 15.55 -17.88 -16.05
CA GLU A 263 16.03 -19.25 -16.14
C GLU A 263 15.20 -20.20 -15.27
N THR A 264 14.99 -19.85 -13.99
CA THR A 264 14.18 -20.63 -13.05
C THR A 264 12.77 -20.86 -13.60
N VAL A 265 12.13 -19.81 -14.15
CA VAL A 265 10.79 -19.88 -14.73
C VAL A 265 10.75 -20.83 -15.93
N ASN A 266 11.75 -20.79 -16.81
CA ASN A 266 11.82 -21.70 -17.96
C ASN A 266 11.97 -23.15 -17.52
N ASN A 267 12.81 -23.42 -16.53
CA ASN A 267 13.02 -24.77 -15.99
C ASN A 267 11.74 -25.32 -15.34
N LEU A 268 11.08 -24.54 -14.47
CA LEU A 268 9.82 -24.97 -13.83
C LEU A 268 8.67 -25.15 -14.83
N LYS A 269 8.62 -24.37 -15.91
CA LYS A 269 7.63 -24.57 -17.00
C LYS A 269 7.84 -25.90 -17.72
N ARG A 270 9.10 -26.27 -18.00
CA ARG A 270 9.44 -27.57 -18.62
C ARG A 270 9.04 -28.73 -17.70
N GLU A 271 9.36 -28.63 -16.40
CA GLU A 271 8.96 -29.64 -15.41
C GLU A 271 7.45 -29.80 -15.31
N LYS A 272 6.71 -28.68 -15.25
CA LYS A 272 5.24 -28.71 -15.20
C LYS A 272 4.64 -29.37 -16.45
N LYS A 273 5.17 -29.07 -17.64
CA LYS A 273 4.74 -29.72 -18.89
C LYS A 273 4.99 -31.22 -18.86
N ASN A 274 6.17 -31.66 -18.43
CA ASN A 274 6.51 -33.08 -18.33
C ASN A 274 5.60 -33.83 -17.35
N ARG A 275 5.26 -33.22 -16.21
CA ARG A 275 4.29 -33.79 -15.25
C ARG A 275 2.88 -33.90 -15.84
N SER A 276 2.41 -32.88 -16.57
CA SER A 276 1.08 -32.91 -17.21
C SER A 276 0.99 -33.90 -18.37
N SER A 277 2.09 -34.17 -19.08
CA SER A 277 2.17 -35.18 -20.15
C SER A 277 2.36 -36.61 -19.63
N GLY A 278 2.75 -36.78 -18.36
CA GLY A 278 3.01 -38.09 -17.74
C GLY A 278 1.80 -38.79 -17.10
N ASN A 279 0.61 -38.18 -17.10
CA ASN A 279 -0.63 -38.75 -16.51
C ASN A 279 -1.62 -39.33 -17.54
N LEU A 280 -1.14 -39.76 -18.72
CA LEU A 280 -1.89 -40.59 -19.66
C LEU A 280 -1.18 -41.94 -19.85
N LYS A 281 -1.12 -42.76 -18.80
CA LYS A 281 -0.97 -44.22 -18.91
C LYS A 281 -1.67 -44.88 -17.73
#